data_AF-A0A424HJ04-F1
#
_entry.id   AF-A0A424HJ04-F1
#
_cell.length_a   1.000
_cell.length_b   1.000
_cell.length_c   1.000
_cell.angle_alpha   90.00
_cell.angle_beta   90.00
_cell.angle_gamma   90.00
#
_symmetry.space_group_name_H-M   'P 1'
#
loop_
_entity.id
_entity.type
_entity.pdbx_description
1 polymer ?
#
loop_
_entity_poly.entity_id
_entity_poly.type
_entity_poly.pdbx_seq_one_letter_code
_entity_poly.pdbx_strand_id
1 'polypeptide(L)'
;MLFHLVGPVPADLGVHDGKLSPCPGPAHCAQRQWAMTDSGAEFRTLANAVETLPRTQIIERTEQYLHAEVSSALFGFVDDLELLDTGTGIEARSISRLGDSDLGVNANRLAGLRP
;
A
#
# COMPACT_ATOMS: atom_id res chain seq x y z
N MET A 1 -8.07 25.37 -5.72
CA MET A 1 -7.65 24.47 -6.81
C MET A 1 -6.51 23.63 -6.26
N LEU A 2 -6.75 22.35 -5.96
CA LEU A 2 -5.68 21.46 -5.52
C LEU A 2 -4.93 21.01 -6.78
N PHE A 3 -3.64 21.34 -6.88
CA PHE A 3 -2.75 20.77 -7.87
C PHE A 3 -2.60 19.27 -7.54
N HIS A 4 -3.25 18.42 -8.34
CA HIS A 4 -3.04 16.97 -8.26
C HIS A 4 -1.89 16.64 -9.21
N LEU A 5 -0.66 16.65 -8.69
CA LEU A 5 0.51 16.11 -9.39
C LEU A 5 0.47 14.59 -9.26
N VAL A 6 -0.34 13.95 -10.11
CA VAL A 6 -0.53 12.50 -10.13
C VAL A 6 0.33 11.93 -11.25
N GLY A 7 1.38 11.20 -10.90
CA GLY A 7 2.08 10.35 -11.87
C GLY A 7 1.19 9.22 -12.37
N PRO A 8 1.61 8.46 -13.40
CA PRO A 8 0.85 7.30 -13.85
C PRO A 8 0.72 6.26 -12.73
N VAL A 9 -0.37 5.49 -12.75
CA VAL A 9 -0.49 4.29 -11.91
C VAL A 9 0.66 3.33 -12.27
N PRO A 10 1.40 2.76 -11.30
CA PRO A 10 2.45 1.80 -11.59
C PRO A 10 1.89 0.62 -12.40
N ALA A 11 2.58 0.25 -13.49
CA ALA A 11 2.12 -0.83 -14.36
C ALA A 11 2.29 -2.22 -13.74
N ASP A 12 3.01 -2.30 -12.62
CA ASP A 12 3.38 -3.52 -11.89
C ASP A 12 2.56 -3.73 -10.61
N LEU A 13 1.49 -2.96 -10.39
CA LEU A 13 0.50 -3.24 -9.34
C LEU A 13 -0.17 -4.59 -9.56
N GLY A 14 -0.76 -5.12 -8.51
CA GLY A 14 -1.44 -6.41 -8.48
C GLY A 14 -0.53 -7.54 -8.02
N VAL A 15 -1.09 -8.74 -8.06
CA VAL A 15 -0.42 -9.97 -7.66
C VAL A 15 0.28 -10.59 -8.86
N HIS A 16 1.59 -10.79 -8.76
CA HIS A 16 2.44 -11.41 -9.77
C HIS A 16 3.08 -12.66 -9.17
N ASP A 17 2.81 -13.83 -9.74
CA ASP A 17 3.30 -15.13 -9.25
C ASP A 17 3.05 -15.36 -7.74
N GLY A 18 1.89 -14.90 -7.25
CA GLY A 18 1.47 -15.04 -5.86
C GLY A 18 2.11 -14.06 -4.88
N LYS A 19 2.76 -12.99 -5.37
CA LYS A 19 3.43 -11.97 -4.55
C LYS A 19 3.13 -10.56 -5.04
N LEU A 20 3.37 -9.57 -4.17
CA LEU A 20 3.43 -8.19 -4.60
C LEU A 20 4.77 -7.93 -5.31
N SER A 21 4.73 -7.09 -6.35
CA SER A 21 5.95 -6.64 -7.04
C SER A 21 6.91 -5.93 -6.06
N PRO A 22 8.24 -6.08 -6.22
CA PRO A 22 9.22 -5.50 -5.30
C PRO A 22 9.28 -3.97 -5.40
N CYS A 23 9.73 -3.30 -4.33
CA CYS A 23 10.06 -1.88 -4.42
C CYS A 23 11.23 -1.64 -5.39
N PRO A 24 11.13 -0.69 -6.33
CA PRO A 24 12.25 -0.33 -7.21
C PRO A 24 13.41 0.32 -6.45
N GLY A 25 13.15 0.88 -5.27
CA GLY A 25 14.12 1.44 -4.35
C GLY A 25 13.45 2.05 -3.12
N PRO A 26 14.21 2.41 -2.08
CA PRO A 26 13.65 2.87 -0.80
C PRO A 26 13.18 4.34 -0.80
N ALA A 27 13.48 5.10 -1.87
CA ALA A 27 13.30 6.55 -1.85
C ALA A 27 11.84 6.99 -1.83
N HIS A 28 10.95 6.23 -2.48
CA HIS A 28 9.52 6.51 -2.64
C HIS A 28 8.66 5.22 -2.62
N CYS A 29 9.21 4.14 -2.07
CA CYS A 29 8.51 2.87 -1.92
C CYS A 29 8.94 2.18 -0.63
N ALA A 30 7.99 1.52 0.02
CA ALA A 30 8.24 0.65 1.16
C ALA A 30 7.51 -0.67 1.02
N GLN A 31 8.09 -1.72 1.57
CA GLN A 31 7.49 -3.04 1.69
C GLN A 31 7.56 -3.54 3.13
N ARG A 32 6.57 -4.34 3.52
CA ARG A 32 6.52 -5.01 4.81
C ARG A 32 5.87 -6.38 4.66
N GLN A 33 6.32 -7.33 5.47
CA GLN A 33 5.72 -8.66 5.55
C GLN A 33 5.49 -9.04 7.00
N TRP A 34 4.34 -9.66 7.27
CA TRP A 34 4.01 -10.26 8.56
C TRP A 34 3.79 -11.75 8.36
N ALA A 35 4.53 -12.60 9.07
CA ALA A 35 4.31 -14.05 9.06
C ALA A 35 3.22 -14.42 10.06
N MET A 36 2.19 -15.16 9.63
CA MET A 36 0.98 -15.38 10.43
C MET A 36 0.38 -16.78 10.20
N THR A 37 -0.17 -17.38 11.26
CA THR A 37 -0.81 -18.70 11.18
C THR A 37 -2.28 -18.61 10.72
N ASP A 38 -2.98 -17.51 11.05
CA ASP A 38 -4.34 -17.20 10.57
C ASP A 38 -4.32 -15.87 9.80
N SER A 39 -3.70 -15.88 8.62
CA SER A 39 -3.49 -14.66 7.83
C SER A 39 -4.80 -14.05 7.31
N GLY A 40 -5.87 -14.83 7.16
CA GLY A 40 -7.15 -14.32 6.66
C GLY A 40 -7.87 -13.41 7.65
N ALA A 41 -7.83 -13.71 8.95
CA ALA A 41 -8.38 -12.82 9.98
C ALA A 41 -7.58 -11.51 10.06
N GLU A 42 -6.26 -11.63 10.05
CA GLU A 42 -5.35 -10.50 10.13
C GLU A 42 -5.40 -9.60 8.88
N PHE A 43 -5.61 -10.20 7.70
CA PHE A 43 -5.84 -9.45 6.47
C PHE A 43 -7.08 -8.59 6.57
N ARG A 44 -8.18 -9.11 7.13
CA ARG A 44 -9.39 -8.30 7.36
C ARG A 44 -9.13 -7.16 8.33
N THR A 45 -8.37 -7.39 9.40
CA THR A 45 -7.96 -6.35 10.35
C THR A 45 -7.18 -5.24 9.65
N LEU A 46 -6.15 -5.61 8.88
CA LEU A 46 -5.32 -4.65 8.14
C LEU A 46 -6.09 -3.92 7.04
N ALA A 47 -6.91 -4.63 6.27
CA ALA A 47 -7.72 -4.03 5.22
C ALA A 47 -8.68 -2.97 5.79
N ASN A 48 -9.33 -3.26 6.92
CA ASN A 48 -10.17 -2.29 7.62
C ASN A 48 -9.35 -1.12 8.16
N ALA A 49 -8.14 -1.34 8.66
CA ALA A 49 -7.25 -0.26 9.09
C ALA A 49 -6.91 0.67 7.91
N VAL A 50 -6.63 0.11 6.72
CA VAL A 50 -6.36 0.89 5.50
C VAL A 50 -7.56 1.75 5.10
N GLU A 51 -8.78 1.22 5.17
CA GLU A 51 -10.01 1.97 4.88
C GLU A 51 -10.23 3.19 5.78
N THR A 52 -9.71 3.14 7.00
CA THR A 52 -9.82 4.26 7.96
C THR A 52 -8.69 5.29 7.82
N LEU A 53 -7.69 5.04 6.97
CA LEU A 53 -6.60 5.99 6.75
C LEU A 53 -7.13 7.29 6.12
N PRO A 54 -6.59 8.46 6.52
CA PRO A 54 -7.03 9.72 5.96
C PRO A 54 -6.63 9.85 4.49
N ARG A 55 -7.55 10.37 3.66
CA ARG A 55 -7.36 10.58 2.22
C ARG A 55 -7.06 9.28 1.46
N THR A 56 -7.74 8.22 1.84
CA THR A 56 -7.66 6.91 1.22
C THR A 56 -8.91 6.64 0.39
N GLN A 57 -8.72 6.08 -0.80
CA GLN A 57 -9.78 5.53 -1.63
C GLN A 57 -9.46 4.07 -1.93
N ILE A 58 -10.41 3.17 -1.65
CA ILE A 58 -10.28 1.76 -2.05
C ILE A 58 -10.59 1.65 -3.54
N ILE A 59 -9.65 1.09 -4.29
CA ILE A 59 -9.76 0.87 -5.74
C ILE A 59 -10.20 -0.57 -6.00
N GLU A 60 -9.60 -1.52 -5.29
CA GLU A 60 -9.93 -2.93 -5.37
C GLU A 60 -9.89 -3.57 -4.00
N ARG A 61 -10.87 -4.44 -3.72
CA ARG A 61 -10.90 -5.26 -2.51
C ARG A 61 -11.47 -6.64 -2.83
N THR A 62 -10.70 -7.67 -2.51
CA THR A 62 -11.11 -9.07 -2.58
C THR A 62 -10.93 -9.72 -1.20
N GLU A 63 -11.10 -11.04 -1.12
CA GLU A 63 -10.85 -11.79 0.12
C GLU A 63 -9.37 -11.82 0.52
N GLN A 64 -8.45 -11.66 -0.43
CA GLN A 64 -7.01 -11.84 -0.24
C GLN A 64 -6.16 -10.65 -0.72
N TYR A 65 -6.75 -9.68 -1.43
CA TYR A 65 -6.02 -8.55 -1.99
C TYR A 65 -6.77 -7.24 -1.76
N LEU A 66 -6.03 -6.19 -1.46
CA LEU A 66 -6.55 -4.83 -1.37
C LEU A 66 -5.60 -3.87 -2.08
N HIS A 67 -6.16 -3.02 -2.93
CA HIS A 67 -5.48 -1.88 -3.52
C HIS A 67 -6.21 -0.60 -3.11
N ALA A 68 -5.45 0.36 -2.58
CA ALA A 68 -5.94 1.66 -2.19
C ALA A 68 -5.02 2.78 -2.70
N GLU A 69 -5.63 3.88 -3.13
CA GLU A 69 -4.94 5.13 -3.37
C GLU A 69 -4.90 5.96 -2.08
N VAL A 70 -3.72 6.40 -1.66
CA VAL A 70 -3.55 7.24 -0.46
C VAL A 70 -2.86 8.55 -0.84
N SER A 71 -3.53 9.68 -0.61
CA SER A 71 -2.96 11.00 -0.92
C SER A 71 -2.18 11.61 0.25
N SER A 72 -1.01 12.16 -0.03
CA SER A 72 -0.14 12.87 0.91
C SER A 72 -0.72 14.23 1.36
N ALA A 73 -0.51 14.58 2.64
CA ALA A 73 -1.14 15.76 3.26
C ALA A 73 -0.67 17.11 2.72
N LEU A 74 0.64 17.23 2.47
CA LEU A 74 1.29 18.52 2.23
C LEU A 74 1.34 18.87 0.74
N PHE A 75 1.51 17.87 -0.13
CA PHE A 75 1.78 18.08 -1.55
C PHE A 75 0.79 17.37 -2.49
N GLY A 76 -0.13 16.55 -1.97
CA GLY A 76 -1.14 15.88 -2.80
C GLY A 76 -0.61 14.78 -3.71
N PHE A 77 0.60 14.25 -3.46
CA PHE A 77 1.09 13.06 -4.15
C PHE A 77 0.21 11.86 -3.83
N VAL A 78 -0.09 11.07 -4.85
CA VAL A 78 -0.86 9.84 -4.72
C VAL A 78 0.11 8.68 -4.61
N ASP A 79 -0.08 7.87 -3.57
CA ASP A 79 0.60 6.60 -3.37
C ASP A 79 -0.39 5.45 -3.59
N ASP A 80 0.10 4.35 -4.15
CA ASP A 80 -0.62 3.09 -4.24
C ASP A 80 -0.20 2.19 -3.08
N LEU A 81 -1.16 1.82 -2.23
CA LEU A 81 -1.01 0.89 -1.11
C LEU A 81 -1.68 -0.44 -1.46
N GLU A 82 -0.90 -1.51 -1.41
CA GLU A 82 -1.33 -2.87 -1.66
C GLU A 82 -1.17 -3.73 -0.41
N LEU A 83 -2.15 -4.59 -0.13
CA LEU A 83 -2.07 -5.68 0.82
C LEU A 83 -2.38 -7.00 0.10
N LEU A 84 -1.66 -8.07 0.44
CA LEU A 84 -1.87 -9.42 -0.06
C LEU A 84 -1.79 -10.44 1.07
N ASP A 85 -2.86 -11.21 1.27
CA ASP A 85 -2.84 -12.44 2.07
C ASP A 85 -2.21 -13.58 1.25
N THR A 86 -1.06 -14.09 1.69
CA THR A 86 -0.35 -15.19 1.04
C THR A 86 -0.74 -16.58 1.59
N GLY A 87 -1.68 -16.64 2.53
CA GLY A 87 -2.07 -17.84 3.28
C GLY A 87 -1.08 -18.26 4.37
N THR A 88 0.13 -17.68 4.39
CA THR A 88 1.15 -17.89 5.44
C THR A 88 1.60 -16.58 6.09
N GLY A 89 0.95 -15.49 5.71
CA GLY A 89 1.29 -14.15 6.12
C GLY A 89 0.64 -13.11 5.24
N ILE A 90 1.02 -11.85 5.45
CA ILE A 90 0.51 -10.72 4.70
C ILE A 90 1.71 -9.94 4.15
N GLU A 91 1.71 -9.68 2.85
CA GLU A 91 2.61 -8.76 2.19
C GLU A 91 1.93 -7.40 2.05
N ALA A 92 2.71 -6.33 2.25
CA ALA A 92 2.27 -4.97 1.99
C ALA A 92 3.31 -4.21 1.18
N ARG A 93 2.83 -3.40 0.25
CA ARG A 93 3.65 -2.46 -0.53
C ARG A 93 2.96 -1.10 -0.56
N SER A 94 3.72 -0.04 -0.38
CA SER A 94 3.24 1.34 -0.54
C SER A 94 4.22 2.09 -1.44
N ILE A 95 3.77 2.62 -2.57
CA ILE A 95 4.63 3.26 -3.58
C ILE A 95 4.03 4.57 -4.10
N SER A 96 4.84 5.62 -4.21
CA SER A 96 4.42 6.90 -4.80
C SER A 96 4.40 6.83 -6.33
N ARG A 97 3.39 7.45 -6.96
CA ARG A 97 3.29 7.56 -8.44
C ARG A 97 4.30 8.52 -9.06
N LEU A 98 4.78 9.48 -8.28
CA LEU A 98 5.64 10.56 -8.73
C LEU A 98 6.49 11.08 -7.57
N GLY A 99 7.67 11.62 -7.90
CA GLY A 99 8.58 12.29 -6.97
C GLY A 99 9.85 11.48 -6.75
N ASP A 100 10.95 12.19 -6.49
CA ASP A 100 12.25 11.55 -6.24
C ASP A 100 12.31 10.89 -4.85
N SER A 101 11.57 11.44 -3.89
CA SER A 101 11.42 10.85 -2.56
C SER A 101 10.11 11.22 -1.88
N ASP A 102 9.63 10.31 -1.04
CA ASP A 102 8.44 10.47 -0.19
C ASP A 102 8.77 10.91 1.26
N LEU A 103 10.05 11.15 1.58
CA LEU A 103 10.55 11.44 2.93
C LEU A 103 10.14 10.39 3.99
N GLY A 104 9.98 9.13 3.58
CA GLY A 104 9.61 8.01 4.43
C GLY A 104 8.11 7.90 4.71
N VAL A 105 7.24 8.64 3.99
CA VAL A 105 5.78 8.57 4.15
C VAL A 105 5.26 7.14 3.95
N ASN A 106 5.70 6.43 2.91
CA ASN A 106 5.26 5.06 2.63
C ASN A 106 5.71 4.10 3.75
N ALA A 107 6.96 4.22 4.22
CA ALA A 107 7.47 3.40 5.31
C ALA A 107 6.71 3.65 6.63
N ASN A 108 6.45 4.92 6.96
CA ASN A 108 5.68 5.30 8.14
C ASN A 108 4.23 4.81 8.07
N ARG A 109 3.62 4.82 6.87
CA ARG A 109 2.28 4.27 6.64
C ARG A 109 2.25 2.78 6.97
N LEU A 110 3.17 1.99 6.41
CA LEU A 110 3.27 0.55 6.70
C LEU A 110 3.66 0.26 8.16
N ALA A 111 4.40 1.17 8.81
CA ALA A 111 4.74 1.05 10.23
C ALA A 111 3.52 1.21 11.14
N GLY A 112 2.57 2.06 10.76
CA GLY A 112 1.31 2.29 11.48
C GLY A 112 0.30 1.16 11.38
N LEU A 113 0.42 0.32 10.35
CA LEU A 113 -0.38 -0.89 10.19
C LEU A 113 0.07 -1.96 11.20
N ARG A 114 -0.89 -2.42 12.01
CA ARG A 114 -0.70 -3.47 13.01
C ARG A 114 -1.79 -4.52 12.77
N PRO A 115 -1.43 -5.72 12.31
CA PRO A 115 -2.34 -6.85 12.35
C PRO A 115 -2.55 -7.23 13.81
#